data_AF-A0A8T7GGK0-F1
#
_entry.id   AF-A0A8T7GGK0-F1
#
_cell.length_a   1.000
_cell.length_b   1.000
_cell.length_c   1.000
_cell.angle_alpha   90.00
_cell.angle_beta   90.00
_cell.angle_gamma   90.00
#
_symmetry.space_group_name_H-M   'P 1'
#
loop_
_entity.id
_entity.type
_entity.pdbx_description
1 polymer ?
#
loop_
_entity_poly.entity_id
_entity_poly.type
_entity_poly.pdbx_seq_one_letter_code
_entity_poly.pdbx_strand_id
1 'polypeptide(L)' 'MVKDVKTVSTTDSLQHACKVMQANKIGSVIVIQTNGESKKVPIGIITESDV' A
#
# COMPACT_ATOMS: atom_id res chain seq x y z
N MET A 1 -3.87 18.10 4.87
CA MET A 1 -4.20 16.88 4.09
C MET A 1 -3.04 16.58 3.15
N VAL A 2 -2.43 15.39 3.24
CA VAL A 2 -1.30 14.99 2.38
C VAL A 2 -1.86 14.44 1.07
N LYS A 3 -1.30 14.87 -0.07
CA LYS A 3 -1.77 14.47 -1.41
C LYS A 3 -1.10 13.20 -1.94
N ASP A 4 0.12 12.93 -1.51
CA ASP A 4 0.93 11.78 -1.96
C ASP A 4 0.95 10.69 -0.87
N VAL A 5 -0.09 9.86 -0.87
CA VAL A 5 -0.19 8.70 0.05
C VAL A 5 0.48 7.51 -0.60
N LYS A 6 1.39 6.85 0.14
CA LYS A 6 2.05 5.64 -0.36
C LYS A 6 1.07 4.47 -0.38
N THR A 7 1.00 3.85 -1.54
CA THR A 7 0.06 2.76 -1.84
C THR A 7 0.83 1.58 -2.43
N VAL A 8 0.32 0.38 -2.21
CA VAL A 8 0.83 -0.87 -2.78
C VAL A 8 -0.29 -1.60 -3.50
N SER A 9 0.02 -2.33 -4.57
CA SER A 9 -0.96 -3.13 -5.31
C SER A 9 -1.26 -4.43 -4.57
N THR A 10 -2.46 -4.99 -4.77
CA THR A 10 -2.79 -6.36 -4.33
C THR A 10 -1.92 -7.44 -4.94
N THR A 11 -1.27 -7.13 -6.06
CA THR A 11 -0.35 -8.03 -6.76
C THR A 11 1.08 -7.95 -6.22
N ASP A 12 1.40 -6.93 -5.42
CA ASP A 12 2.74 -6.74 -4.87
C ASP A 12 2.97 -7.73 -3.73
N SER A 13 4.23 -8.16 -3.57
CA SER A 13 4.57 -9.03 -2.46
C SER A 13 4.57 -8.26 -1.14
N LEU A 14 4.32 -8.99 -0.05
CA LEU A 14 4.38 -8.44 1.30
C LEU A 14 5.74 -7.80 1.61
N GLN A 15 6.81 -8.38 1.08
CA GLN A 15 8.17 -7.84 1.19
C GLN A 15 8.34 -6.51 0.46
N HIS A 16 7.62 -6.27 -0.64
CA HIS A 16 7.58 -4.97 -1.30
C HIS A 16 6.90 -3.93 -0.40
N ALA A 17 5.78 -4.28 0.23
CA ALA A 17 5.11 -3.40 1.18
C ALA A 17 6.01 -3.02 2.36
N CYS A 18 6.74 -3.98 2.95
CA CYS A 18 7.71 -3.70 4.01
C CYS A 18 8.85 -2.77 3.55
N LYS A 19 9.35 -2.96 2.32
CA LYS A 19 10.38 -2.06 1.76
C LYS A 19 9.84 -0.64 1.57
N VAL A 20 8.60 -0.48 1.11
CA VAL A 20 7.96 0.84 0.97
C VAL A 20 7.81 1.50 2.34
N MET A 21 7.37 0.76 3.36
CA MET A 21 7.25 1.24 4.74
C MET A 21 8.61 1.73 5.28
N GLN A 22 9.66 0.91 5.19
CA GLN A 22 11.00 1.28 5.64
C GLN A 22 11.60 2.46 4.86
N ALA A 23 11.48 2.46 3.52
CA ALA A 23 12.06 3.50 2.67
C ALA A 23 11.43 4.89 2.91
N ASN A 24 10.15 4.92 3.30
CA ASN A 24 9.43 6.16 3.59
C ASN A 24 9.32 6.46 5.10
N LYS A 25 9.83 5.59 5.97
CA LYS A 25 9.70 5.66 7.44
C LYS A 25 8.25 5.79 7.90
N ILE A 26 7.36 4.98 7.32
CA ILE A 26 5.93 4.94 7.65
C ILE A 26 5.55 3.55 8.14
N GLY A 27 4.73 3.46 9.19
CA GLY A 27 4.32 2.18 9.77
C GLY A 27 3.12 1.51 9.09
N SER A 28 2.60 2.09 8.02
CA SER A 28 1.39 1.61 7.35
C SER A 28 1.32 2.03 5.88
N VAL A 29 0.80 1.17 5.03
CA VAL A 29 0.57 1.43 3.60
C VAL A 29 -0.85 1.03 3.20
N ILE A 30 -1.46 1.81 2.31
CA ILE A 30 -2.79 1.52 1.77
C ILE A 30 -2.64 0.49 0.63
N VAL A 31 -3.45 -0.56 0.67
CA VAL A 31 -3.54 -1.55 -0.41
C VAL A 31 -4.60 -1.10 -1.40
N ILE A 32 -4.20 -0.95 -2.67
CA ILE A 32 -5.08 -0.60 -3.78
C ILE A 32 -5.22 -1.78 -4.74
N GLN A 33 -6.44 -1.99 -5.22
CA GLN A 33 -6.72 -2.91 -6.32
C GLN A 33 -7.07 -2.11 -7.56
N THR A 34 -6.48 -2.49 -8.70
CA THR A 34 -6.87 -1.95 -10.00
C THR A 34 -7.92 -2.87 -10.60
N ASN A 35 -9.12 -2.36 -10.86
CA ASN A 35 -10.16 -3.13 -11.53
C ASN A 35 -10.02 -3.06 -13.07
N GLY A 36 -10.88 -3.80 -13.79
CA GLY A 36 -10.87 -3.83 -15.27
C GLY A 36 -11.09 -2.48 -15.96
N GLU A 37 -11.55 -1.45 -15.24
CA GLU A 37 -11.71 -0.08 -15.74
C GLU A 37 -10.53 0.84 -15.38
N SER A 38 -9.39 0.27 -14.96
CA SER A 38 -8.22 1.02 -14.47
C SER A 38 -8.50 1.94 -13.28
N LYS A 39 -9.61 1.72 -12.54
CA LYS A 39 -9.90 2.46 -11.32
C LYS A 39 -9.10 1.86 -10.17
N LYS A 40 -8.38 2.72 -9.44
CA LYS A 40 -7.68 2.38 -8.20
C LYS A 40 -8.69 2.43 -7.05
N VAL A 41 -9.01 1.28 -6.49
CA VAL A 41 -9.92 1.15 -5.36
C VAL A 41 -9.10 0.78 -4.13
N PRO A 42 -9.16 1.55 -3.03
CA PRO A 42 -8.55 1.13 -1.78
C PRO A 42 -9.35 -0.04 -1.20
N ILE A 43 -8.68 -1.15 -0.91
CA ILE A 43 -9.32 -2.36 -0.39
C ILE A 43 -8.91 -2.69 1.04
N GLY A 44 -7.86 -2.03 1.56
CA GLY A 44 -7.37 -2.29 2.90
C GLY A 44 -6.12 -1.50 3.25
N ILE A 45 -5.59 -1.82 4.43
CA ILE A 45 -4.35 -1.27 4.97
C ILE A 45 -3.50 -2.44 5.50
N ILE A 46 -2.19 -2.33 5.34
CA ILE A 46 -1.22 -3.23 6.00
C ILE A 46 -0.34 -2.35 6.87
N THR A 47 -0.12 -2.78 8.10
CA THR A 47 0.77 -2.12 9.05
C THR A 47 1.99 -2.97 9.34
N GLU A 48 3.06 -2.36 9.83
CA GLU A 48 4.26 -3.09 10.28
C GLU A 48 3.97 -4.07 11.43
N SER A 49 2.85 -3.91 12.14
CA SER A 49 2.44 -4.83 13.21
C SER A 49 1.67 -6.06 12.71
N ASP A 50 1.20 -6.05 11.46
CA ASP A 50 0.47 -7.18 10.84
C ASP A 50 1.43 -8.24 10.25
N VAL A 51 2.73 -7.94 10.15
CA VAL A 51 3.78 -8.75 9.53
C VAL A 51 4.73 -9.31 10.58
#